data_AF-A0A1Y0EHZ9-F1
#
_entry.id   AF-A0A1Y0EHZ9-F1
#
_cell.length_a   1.000
_cell.length_b   1.000
_cell.length_c   1.000
_cell.angle_alpha   90.00
_cell.angle_beta   90.00
_cell.angle_gamma   90.00
#
_symmetry.space_group_name_H-M   'P 1'
#
loop_
_entity.id
_entity.type
_entity.pdbx_description
1 polymer ?
#
loop_
_entity_poly.entity_id
_entity_poly.type
_entity_poly.pdbx_seq_one_letter_code
_entity_poly.pdbx_strand_id
1 'polypeptide(L)'
;MATEILALTEFSKSHWEEIDDAIFEQLWQAEVEAVPEFTTSKITLICGLLLPIWDRLPADNMRIYRLQTEDGERAIGRLVSQEQLLNVFARLGLDCQIEMTPREVLAAVMEARTTLNLLGGYQLRRSLVMGQPRLELIGASGAALPGLKAMGCFTEVIQWKTRVFIPVDGIEVLTRVLAEHPVGAGTSEAAA
;
A
#
# COMPACT_ATOMS: atom_id res chain seq x y z
N MET A 1 -21.42 -10.29 -16.53
CA MET A 1 -22.01 -9.23 -15.70
C MET A 1 -22.96 -9.89 -14.72
N ALA A 2 -22.82 -9.62 -13.42
CA ALA A 2 -23.74 -10.14 -12.42
C ALA A 2 -25.04 -9.33 -12.51
N THR A 3 -26.18 -9.99 -12.66
CA THR A 3 -27.48 -9.32 -12.61
C THR A 3 -27.71 -8.85 -11.18
N GLU A 4 -27.70 -7.53 -10.97
CA GLU A 4 -28.02 -6.94 -9.68
C GLU A 4 -29.55 -6.94 -9.53
N ILE A 5 -30.06 -7.66 -8.53
CA ILE A 5 -31.50 -7.76 -8.24
C ILE A 5 -31.80 -6.77 -7.12
N LEU A 6 -32.50 -5.69 -7.44
CA LEU A 6 -32.92 -4.67 -6.49
C LEU A 6 -34.36 -4.93 -6.00
N ALA A 7 -34.61 -4.72 -4.71
CA ALA A 7 -35.98 -4.69 -4.21
C ALA A 7 -36.70 -3.45 -4.77
N LEU A 8 -38.00 -3.57 -5.07
CA LEU A 8 -38.79 -2.48 -5.67
C LEU A 8 -38.72 -1.15 -4.86
N THR A 9 -38.62 -1.27 -3.53
CA THR A 9 -38.46 -0.13 -2.60
C THR A 9 -37.09 0.53 -2.65
N GLU A 10 -36.06 -0.19 -3.08
CA GLU A 10 -34.70 0.36 -3.27
C GLU A 10 -34.59 0.99 -4.67
N PHE A 11 -35.17 0.35 -5.69
CA PHE A 11 -35.24 0.91 -7.03
C PHE A 11 -35.94 2.28 -7.04
N SER A 12 -37.07 2.40 -6.34
CA SER A 12 -37.81 3.67 -6.22
C SER A 12 -37.07 4.78 -5.47
N LYS A 13 -36.01 4.45 -4.71
CA LYS A 13 -35.14 5.43 -4.02
C LYS A 13 -33.82 5.66 -4.74
N SER A 14 -33.60 4.96 -5.85
CA SER A 14 -32.37 5.08 -6.62
C SER A 14 -32.37 6.36 -7.46
N HIS A 15 -31.21 6.67 -8.03
CA HIS A 15 -31.05 7.75 -9.01
C HIS A 15 -31.25 7.27 -10.45
N TRP A 16 -31.78 6.06 -10.65
CA TRP A 16 -32.03 5.51 -11.99
C TRP A 16 -33.28 6.16 -12.57
N GLU A 17 -33.10 6.79 -13.72
CA GLU A 17 -34.18 7.40 -14.50
C GLU A 17 -34.38 6.60 -15.79
N GLU A 18 -35.63 6.52 -16.23
CA GLU A 18 -35.95 5.89 -17.51
C GLU A 18 -35.44 6.77 -18.65
N ILE A 19 -34.79 6.15 -19.63
CA ILE A 19 -34.17 6.85 -20.76
C ILE A 19 -34.67 6.26 -22.07
N ASP A 20 -34.84 7.11 -23.07
CA ASP A 20 -35.22 6.68 -24.42
C ASP A 20 -34.08 5.92 -25.10
N ASP A 21 -34.43 4.93 -25.92
CA ASP A 21 -33.49 4.06 -26.63
C ASP A 21 -32.46 4.85 -27.46
N ALA A 22 -32.88 5.92 -28.14
CA ALA A 22 -31.98 6.72 -28.97
C ALA A 22 -30.96 7.50 -28.13
N ILE A 23 -31.39 7.99 -26.96
CA ILE A 23 -30.51 8.69 -26.03
C ILE A 23 -29.54 7.68 -25.38
N PHE A 24 -30.02 6.49 -25.04
CA PHE A 24 -29.17 5.42 -24.52
C PHE A 24 -28.07 5.05 -25.53
N GLU A 25 -28.43 4.82 -26.80
CA GLU A 25 -27.46 4.48 -27.85
C GLU A 25 -26.40 5.57 -28.00
N GLN A 26 -26.81 6.84 -27.97
CA GLN A 26 -25.87 7.97 -28.04
C GLN A 26 -24.91 8.00 -26.84
N LEU A 27 -25.41 7.84 -25.62
CA LEU A 27 -24.58 7.86 -24.41
C LEU A 27 -23.65 6.64 -24.34
N TRP A 28 -24.16 5.47 -24.71
CA TRP A 28 -23.37 4.25 -24.79
C TRP A 28 -22.24 4.37 -25.80
N GLN A 29 -22.53 4.92 -26.99
CA GLN A 29 -21.52 5.14 -28.02
C GLN A 29 -20.45 6.12 -27.54
N ALA A 30 -20.83 7.19 -26.84
CA ALA A 30 -19.89 8.12 -26.25
C ALA A 30 -18.99 7.46 -25.19
N GLU A 31 -19.53 6.55 -24.36
CA GLU A 31 -18.72 5.77 -23.41
C GLU A 31 -17.75 4.85 -24.14
N VAL A 32 -18.21 4.10 -25.15
CA VAL A 32 -17.36 3.21 -25.96
C VAL A 32 -16.23 3.98 -26.63
N GLU A 33 -16.49 5.17 -27.15
CA GLU A 33 -15.47 6.06 -27.75
C GLU A 33 -14.48 6.62 -26.73
N ALA A 34 -14.90 6.74 -25.46
CA ALA A 34 -14.03 7.19 -24.37
C ALA A 34 -13.16 6.07 -23.77
N VAL A 35 -13.43 4.80 -24.07
CA VAL A 35 -12.62 3.67 -23.58
C VAL A 35 -11.25 3.67 -24.26
N PRO A 36 -10.14 3.73 -23.49
CA PRO A 36 -8.80 3.62 -24.06
C PRO A 36 -8.59 2.27 -24.75
N GLU A 37 -7.88 2.26 -25.88
CA GLU A 37 -7.53 1.03 -26.61
C GLU A 37 -6.77 0.02 -25.74
N PHE A 38 -5.96 0.51 -24.79
CA PHE A 38 -5.15 -0.31 -23.91
C PHE A 38 -5.42 -0.01 -22.44
N THR A 39 -5.45 -1.07 -21.62
CA THR A 39 -5.42 -0.96 -20.16
C THR A 39 -4.07 -1.48 -19.65
N THR A 40 -3.42 -0.69 -18.81
CA THR A 40 -2.17 -1.10 -18.16
C THR A 40 -2.46 -1.66 -16.77
N SER A 41 -1.97 -2.86 -16.50
CA SER A 41 -2.04 -3.49 -15.18
C SER A 41 -0.67 -3.99 -14.72
N LYS A 42 -0.34 -3.80 -13.44
CA LYS A 42 0.88 -4.35 -12.83
C LYS A 42 0.55 -5.71 -12.21
N ILE A 43 1.34 -6.72 -12.57
CA ILE A 43 1.31 -8.04 -11.92
C ILE A 43 2.69 -8.36 -11.35
N THR A 44 2.73 -9.14 -10.28
CA THR A 44 3.98 -9.58 -9.66
C THR A 44 4.10 -11.09 -9.74
N LEU A 45 5.24 -11.56 -10.24
CA LEU A 45 5.55 -12.98 -10.33
C LEU A 45 6.76 -13.31 -9.47
N ILE A 46 6.64 -14.36 -8.64
CA ILE A 46 7.77 -15.00 -7.98
C ILE A 46 8.32 -16.04 -8.95
N CYS A 47 9.56 -15.83 -9.40
CA CYS A 47 10.24 -16.67 -10.38
C CYS A 47 11.38 -17.48 -9.73
N GLY A 48 11.95 -18.43 -10.47
CA GLY A 48 13.09 -19.24 -10.02
C GLY A 48 12.67 -20.55 -9.33
N LEU A 49 13.43 -20.98 -8.32
CA LEU A 49 13.19 -22.23 -7.61
C LEU A 49 12.02 -22.06 -6.62
N LEU A 50 10.82 -22.47 -7.03
CA LEU A 50 9.62 -22.36 -6.19
C LEU A 50 9.45 -23.51 -5.18
N LEU A 51 9.87 -24.72 -5.54
CA LEU A 51 9.70 -25.91 -4.67
C LEU A 51 10.31 -25.72 -3.26
N PRO A 52 11.51 -25.14 -3.08
CA PRO A 52 12.11 -24.97 -1.75
C PRO A 52 11.35 -24.01 -0.82
N ILE A 53 10.53 -23.12 -1.38
CA ILE A 53 9.77 -22.10 -0.64
C ILE A 53 8.25 -22.32 -0.73
N TRP A 54 7.83 -23.48 -1.25
CA TRP A 54 6.43 -23.75 -1.60
C TRP A 54 5.47 -23.61 -0.41
N ASP A 55 5.93 -24.02 0.76
CA ASP A 55 5.22 -23.92 2.04
C ASP A 55 5.04 -22.48 2.54
N ARG A 56 5.83 -21.54 2.02
CA ARG A 56 5.83 -20.11 2.34
C ARG A 56 4.98 -19.27 1.38
N LEU A 57 4.59 -19.83 0.23
CA LEU A 57 3.73 -19.17 -0.75
C LEU A 57 2.23 -19.25 -0.34
N PRO A 58 1.37 -18.33 -0.85
CA PRO A 58 -0.07 -18.36 -0.59
C PRO A 58 -0.74 -19.61 -1.17
N ALA A 59 -1.67 -20.20 -0.42
CA ALA A 59 -2.37 -21.44 -0.79
C ALA A 59 -3.63 -21.20 -1.64
N ASP A 60 -4.16 -19.99 -1.60
CA ASP A 60 -5.47 -19.57 -2.08
C ASP A 60 -5.57 -19.45 -3.62
N ASN A 61 -4.46 -19.26 -4.33
CA ASN A 61 -4.46 -19.22 -5.80
C ASN A 61 -3.24 -19.90 -6.41
N MET A 62 -3.24 -21.24 -6.54
CA MET A 62 -2.08 -22.07 -6.89
C MET A 62 -1.50 -21.97 -8.33
N ARG A 63 -1.84 -20.94 -9.10
CA ARG A 63 -1.56 -20.88 -10.56
C ARG A 63 -0.14 -20.44 -10.92
N ILE A 64 0.51 -21.19 -11.81
CA ILE A 64 1.77 -20.79 -12.44
C ILE A 64 1.48 -20.12 -13.77
N TYR A 65 2.04 -18.94 -13.97
CA TYR A 65 1.92 -18.15 -15.18
C TYR A 65 3.18 -18.34 -16.03
N ARG A 66 2.98 -18.40 -17.35
CA ARG A 66 4.04 -18.26 -18.36
C ARG A 66 3.71 -17.03 -19.19
N LEU A 67 4.58 -16.04 -19.13
CA LEU A 67 4.43 -14.77 -19.83
C LEU A 67 5.49 -14.66 -20.91
N GLN A 68 5.15 -14.02 -22.01
CA GLN A 68 6.09 -13.62 -23.05
C GLN A 68 5.84 -12.16 -23.41
N THR A 69 6.87 -11.32 -23.40
CA THR A 69 6.78 -9.93 -23.87
C THR A 69 6.80 -9.88 -25.39
N GLU A 70 6.41 -8.74 -25.97
CA GLU A 70 6.49 -8.52 -27.41
C GLU A 70 7.94 -8.61 -27.94
N ASP A 71 8.92 -8.19 -27.12
CA ASP A 71 10.35 -8.30 -27.40
C ASP A 71 10.91 -9.74 -27.23
N GLY A 72 10.07 -10.69 -26.82
CA GLY A 72 10.42 -12.11 -26.72
C GLY A 72 10.99 -12.56 -25.38
N GLU A 73 11.08 -11.69 -24.36
CA GLU A 73 11.43 -12.10 -23.02
C GLU A 73 10.38 -13.05 -22.44
N ARG A 74 10.81 -14.09 -21.72
CA ARG A 74 9.93 -15.11 -21.16
C ARG A 74 10.10 -15.21 -19.66
N ALA A 75 8.98 -15.17 -18.94
CA ALA A 75 8.95 -15.39 -17.50
C ALA A 75 8.04 -16.57 -17.17
N ILE A 76 8.45 -17.39 -16.19
CA ILE A 76 7.62 -18.42 -15.58
C ILE A 76 7.68 -18.28 -14.07
N GLY A 77 6.50 -18.23 -13.44
CA GLY A 77 6.46 -17.98 -12.01
C GLY A 77 5.07 -18.01 -11.43
N ARG A 78 5.02 -17.79 -10.13
CA ARG A 78 3.77 -17.72 -9.39
C ARG A 78 3.30 -16.28 -9.29
N LEU A 79 2.11 -16.00 -9.81
CA LEU A 79 1.43 -14.73 -9.58
C LEU A 79 1.03 -14.59 -8.11
N VAL A 80 1.35 -13.43 -7.53
CA VAL A 80 0.98 -13.05 -6.16
C VAL A 80 0.40 -11.64 -6.16
N SER A 81 -0.60 -11.42 -5.31
CA SER A 81 -1.07 -10.06 -5.01
C SER A 81 -0.03 -9.31 -4.17
N GLN A 82 -0.16 -7.98 -4.11
CA GLN A 82 0.73 -7.15 -3.28
C GLN A 82 0.63 -7.50 -1.79
N GLU A 83 -0.58 -7.82 -1.30
CA GLU A 83 -0.79 -8.26 0.08
C GLU A 83 -0.13 -9.62 0.37
N GLN A 84 -0.31 -10.58 -0.55
CA GLN A 84 0.32 -11.89 -0.46
C GLN A 84 1.85 -11.79 -0.49
N LEU A 85 2.39 -10.88 -1.30
CA LEU A 85 3.82 -10.65 -1.40
C LEU A 85 4.41 -10.29 -0.04
N LEU A 86 3.77 -9.38 0.71
CA LEU A 86 4.23 -9.01 2.07
C LEU A 86 4.31 -10.21 3.01
N ASN A 87 3.31 -11.09 2.97
CA ASN A 87 3.29 -12.31 3.77
C ASN A 87 4.43 -13.26 3.35
N VAL A 88 4.67 -13.42 2.05
CA VAL A 88 5.78 -14.23 1.53
C VAL A 88 7.13 -13.70 2.02
N PHE A 89 7.37 -12.39 1.93
CA PHE A 89 8.58 -11.76 2.44
C PHE A 89 8.77 -12.03 3.94
N ALA A 90 7.72 -11.82 4.75
CA ALA A 90 7.76 -12.10 6.18
C ALA A 90 8.10 -13.57 6.48
N ARG A 91 7.48 -14.53 5.77
CA ARG A 91 7.74 -15.98 5.94
C ARG A 91 9.12 -16.42 5.45
N LEU A 92 9.73 -15.65 4.56
CA LEU A 92 11.10 -15.85 4.11
C LEU A 92 12.12 -15.12 5.00
N GLY A 93 11.67 -14.30 5.96
CA GLY A 93 12.55 -13.45 6.76
C GLY A 93 13.26 -12.37 5.93
N LEU A 94 12.61 -11.94 4.85
CA LEU A 94 13.12 -10.93 3.94
C LEU A 94 12.41 -9.60 4.18
N ASP A 95 13.16 -8.51 4.08
CA ASP A 95 12.60 -7.17 4.08
C ASP A 95 11.84 -6.92 2.76
N CYS A 96 10.56 -6.58 2.85
CA CYS A 96 9.77 -6.18 1.68
C CYS A 96 9.70 -4.66 1.62
N GLN A 97 10.31 -4.04 0.62
CA GLN A 97 10.03 -2.64 0.32
C GLN A 97 8.71 -2.52 -0.46
N ILE A 98 7.81 -1.66 0.02
CA ILE A 98 6.60 -1.24 -0.68
C ILE A 98 6.90 0.10 -1.34
N GLU A 99 6.75 0.16 -2.66
CA GLU A 99 6.84 1.42 -3.39
C GLU A 99 5.61 2.29 -3.06
N MET A 100 5.82 3.33 -2.26
CA MET A 100 4.86 4.39 -2.01
C MET A 100 5.56 5.73 -2.10
N THR A 101 4.93 6.70 -2.76
CA THR A 101 5.42 8.07 -2.75
C THR A 101 5.24 8.69 -1.35
N PRO A 102 6.09 9.66 -0.94
CA PRO A 102 5.93 10.32 0.35
C PRO A 102 4.54 10.92 0.59
N ARG A 103 3.87 11.38 -0.48
CA ARG A 103 2.50 11.91 -0.38
C ARG A 103 1.47 10.81 -0.09
N GLU A 104 1.59 9.66 -0.75
CA GLU A 104 0.72 8.51 -0.47
C GLU A 104 0.94 7.98 0.95
N VAL A 105 2.19 7.96 1.43
CA VAL A 105 2.51 7.61 2.82
C VAL A 105 1.85 8.58 3.80
N LEU A 106 1.98 9.89 3.57
CA LEU A 106 1.39 10.91 4.42
C LEU A 106 -0.15 10.77 4.46
N ALA A 107 -0.79 10.63 3.30
CA ALA A 107 -2.25 10.45 3.21
C ALA A 107 -2.71 9.15 3.89
N ALA A 108 -2.02 8.03 3.64
CA ALA A 108 -2.33 6.74 4.26
C ALA A 108 -2.28 6.83 5.80
N VAL A 109 -1.29 7.51 6.37
CA VAL A 109 -1.14 7.61 7.82
C VAL A 109 -2.06 8.67 8.42
N MET A 110 -2.12 9.86 7.83
CA MET A 110 -2.80 11.02 8.42
C MET A 110 -4.30 11.06 8.14
N GLU A 111 -4.72 10.65 6.94
CA GLU A 111 -6.12 10.69 6.50
C GLU A 111 -6.79 9.34 6.70
N ALA A 112 -6.21 8.27 6.15
CA ALA A 112 -6.75 6.92 6.25
C ALA A 112 -6.47 6.24 7.61
N ARG A 113 -5.65 6.87 8.47
CA ARG A 113 -5.31 6.40 9.82
C ARG A 113 -4.64 5.01 9.85
N THR A 114 -3.98 4.65 8.77
CA THR A 114 -3.24 3.40 8.65
C THR A 114 -1.90 3.51 9.40
N THR A 115 -1.49 2.43 10.08
CA THR A 115 -0.12 2.33 10.60
C THR A 115 0.73 1.64 9.55
N LEU A 116 1.83 2.28 9.15
CA LEU A 116 2.76 1.72 8.17
C LEU A 116 4.05 1.29 8.87
N ASN A 117 4.51 0.08 8.58
CA ASN A 117 5.83 -0.37 9.00
C ASN A 117 6.87 0.18 8.02
N LEU A 118 8.05 0.53 8.54
CA LEU A 118 9.22 0.87 7.74
C LEU A 118 10.29 -0.19 7.95
N LEU A 119 11.14 -0.38 6.93
CA LEU A 119 12.35 -1.17 7.07
C LEU A 119 13.28 -0.55 8.12
N GLY A 120 13.94 -1.39 8.91
CA GLY A 120 14.70 -0.96 10.09
C GLY A 120 13.86 -0.87 11.39
N GLY A 121 12.62 -1.40 11.38
CA GLY A 121 11.83 -1.63 12.58
C GLY A 121 11.03 -0.43 13.09
N TYR A 122 10.91 0.63 12.29
CA TYR A 122 10.09 1.78 12.64
C TYR A 122 8.63 1.60 12.21
N GLN A 123 7.74 2.38 12.83
CA GLN A 123 6.35 2.50 12.38
C GLN A 123 5.95 3.97 12.25
N LEU A 124 5.24 4.29 11.19
CA LEU A 124 4.57 5.58 11.03
C LEU A 124 3.12 5.44 11.48
N ARG A 125 2.71 6.32 12.39
CA ARG A 125 1.33 6.37 12.91
C ARG A 125 0.89 7.81 13.13
N ARG A 126 -0.41 8.06 12.91
CA ARG A 126 -1.05 9.29 13.35
C ARG A 126 -1.33 9.24 14.85
N SER A 127 -0.73 10.15 15.60
CA SER A 127 -0.92 10.29 17.04
C SER A 127 -1.51 11.65 17.40
N LEU A 128 -2.39 11.68 18.39
CA LEU A 128 -2.90 12.93 18.94
C LEU A 128 -2.03 13.38 20.10
N VAL A 129 -1.47 14.58 19.99
CA VAL A 129 -0.69 15.23 21.06
C VAL A 129 -1.32 16.59 21.31
N MET A 130 -1.82 16.80 22.53
CA MET A 130 -2.54 18.03 22.91
C MET A 130 -3.66 18.40 21.92
N GLY A 131 -4.43 17.40 21.48
CA GLY A 131 -5.55 17.57 20.55
C GLY A 131 -5.16 17.77 19.08
N GLN A 132 -3.87 17.92 18.76
CA GLN A 132 -3.40 18.09 17.39
C GLN A 132 -2.86 16.76 16.82
N PRO A 133 -3.21 16.41 15.56
CA PRO A 133 -2.68 15.23 14.92
C PRO A 133 -1.24 15.44 14.49
N ARG A 134 -0.42 14.42 14.75
CA ARG A 134 1.00 14.40 14.40
C ARG A 134 1.37 13.10 13.74
N LEU A 135 2.29 13.19 12.79
CA LEU A 135 2.94 12.03 12.20
C LEU A 135 4.04 11.56 13.15
N GLU A 136 3.80 10.48 13.87
CA GLU A 136 4.74 9.88 14.83
C GLU A 136 5.57 8.78 14.16
N LEU A 137 6.87 8.80 14.44
CA LEU A 137 7.79 7.72 14.13
C LEU A 137 8.06 6.91 15.41
N ILE A 138 7.53 5.69 15.45
CA ILE A 138 7.62 4.76 16.58
C ILE A 138 8.81 3.81 16.34
N GLY A 139 9.45 3.35 17.42
CA GLY A 139 10.57 2.40 17.36
C GLY A 139 11.96 3.04 17.49
N ALA A 140 12.04 4.38 17.53
CA ALA A 140 13.29 5.10 17.72
C ALA A 140 13.95 4.79 19.07
N SER A 141 15.15 4.22 19.03
CA SER A 141 16.01 4.05 20.21
C SER A 141 16.72 5.37 20.55
N GLY A 142 17.21 5.50 21.79
CA GLY A 142 17.95 6.69 22.21
C GLY A 142 19.18 6.99 21.34
N ALA A 143 19.86 5.95 20.85
CA ALA A 143 21.02 6.07 19.97
C ALA A 143 20.66 6.58 18.56
N ALA A 144 19.44 6.33 18.08
CA ALA A 144 18.97 6.77 16.77
C ALA A 144 18.53 8.25 16.75
N LEU A 145 18.23 8.84 17.92
CA LEU A 145 17.68 10.21 18.01
C LEU A 145 18.54 11.29 17.34
N PRO A 146 19.89 11.31 17.46
CA PRO A 146 20.70 12.32 16.78
C PRO A 146 20.56 12.26 15.25
N GLY A 147 20.55 11.06 14.66
CA GLY A 147 20.37 10.87 13.21
C GLY A 147 18.98 11.30 12.74
N LEU A 148 17.94 10.90 13.46
CA LEU A 148 16.56 11.30 13.17
C LEU A 148 16.38 12.83 13.23
N LYS A 149 17.00 13.49 14.21
CA LYS A 149 17.01 14.97 14.30
C LYS A 149 17.76 15.62 13.16
N ALA A 150 18.89 15.05 12.73
CA ALA A 150 19.64 15.55 11.59
C ALA A 150 18.83 15.49 10.28
N MET A 151 17.95 14.49 10.12
CA MET A 151 17.01 14.41 9.00
C MET A 151 15.90 15.48 9.03
N GLY A 152 15.66 16.11 10.20
CA GLY A 152 14.60 17.10 10.41
C GLY A 152 13.43 16.59 11.26
N CYS A 153 13.51 15.38 11.84
CA CYS A 153 12.54 14.95 12.84
C CYS A 153 12.72 15.76 14.13
N PHE A 154 11.66 15.88 14.91
CA PHE A 154 11.71 16.53 16.21
C PHE A 154 11.20 15.59 17.31
N THR A 155 11.52 15.93 18.55
CA THR A 155 11.22 15.07 19.71
C THR A 155 10.47 15.84 20.78
N GLU A 156 9.52 15.18 21.43
CA GLU A 156 8.89 15.70 22.65
C GLU A 156 8.89 14.63 23.74
N VAL A 157 8.91 15.07 24.99
CA VAL A 157 8.77 14.20 26.16
C VAL A 157 7.31 14.20 26.56
N ILE A 158 6.63 13.06 26.39
CA ILE A 158 5.21 12.88 26.70
C ILE A 158 5.08 11.65 27.59
N GLN A 159 4.43 11.79 28.75
CA GLN A 159 4.30 10.71 29.73
C GLN A 159 5.65 10.03 30.04
N TRP A 160 6.68 10.84 30.31
CA TRP A 160 8.05 10.37 30.62
C TRP A 160 8.77 9.61 29.50
N LYS A 161 8.22 9.60 28.28
CA LYS A 161 8.83 8.95 27.12
C LYS A 161 9.17 9.99 26.04
N THR A 162 10.39 9.94 25.53
CA THR A 162 10.79 10.70 24.34
C THR A 162 10.13 10.07 23.12
N ARG A 163 9.30 10.84 22.42
CA ARG A 163 8.60 10.43 21.20
C ARG A 163 9.11 11.25 20.03
N VAL A 164 9.20 10.64 18.86
CA VAL A 164 9.74 11.25 17.64
C VAL A 164 8.60 11.55 16.68
N PHE A 165 8.64 12.73 16.07
CA PHE A 165 7.63 13.21 15.14
C PHE A 165 8.27 13.76 13.88
N ILE A 166 7.54 13.62 12.76
CA ILE A 166 7.86 14.20 11.47
C ILE A 166 6.94 15.41 11.26
N PRO A 167 7.45 16.59 10.84
CA PRO A 167 6.61 17.74 10.53
C PRO A 167 5.61 17.40 9.42
N VAL A 168 4.31 17.60 9.68
CA VAL A 168 3.23 17.27 8.72
C VAL A 168 3.33 18.11 7.45
N ASP A 169 3.70 19.38 7.59
CA ASP A 169 3.89 20.31 6.46
C ASP A 169 5.26 20.14 5.77
N GLY A 170 6.13 19.27 6.31
CA GLY A 170 7.50 19.05 5.86
C GLY A 170 7.66 17.76 5.07
N ILE A 171 7.04 17.67 3.89
CA ILE A 171 7.11 16.46 3.04
C ILE A 171 8.57 16.07 2.74
N GLU A 172 9.48 17.03 2.68
CA GLU A 172 10.92 16.79 2.49
C GLU A 172 11.55 15.96 3.61
N VAL A 173 11.13 16.18 4.86
CA VAL A 173 11.62 15.40 6.01
C VAL A 173 11.13 13.96 5.88
N LEU A 174 9.85 13.78 5.54
CA LEU A 174 9.30 12.44 5.28
C LEU A 174 10.04 11.76 4.12
N THR A 175 10.36 12.48 3.04
CA THR A 175 11.14 11.94 1.91
C THR A 175 12.51 11.44 2.35
N ARG A 176 13.24 12.20 3.18
CA ARG A 176 14.56 11.76 3.69
C ARG A 176 14.44 10.51 4.57
N VAL A 177 13.46 10.51 5.48
CA VAL A 177 13.19 9.34 6.34
C VAL A 177 12.85 8.11 5.49
N LEU A 178 12.01 8.24 4.46
CA LEU A 178 11.64 7.14 3.58
C LEU A 178 12.77 6.68 2.63
N ALA A 179 13.76 7.54 2.37
CA ALA A 179 14.94 7.16 1.61
C ALA A 179 15.87 6.23 2.42
N GLU A 180 16.01 6.46 3.72
CA GLU A 180 16.80 5.59 4.62
C GLU A 180 15.99 4.40 5.17
N HIS A 181 14.69 4.62 5.39
CA HIS A 181 13.75 3.65 5.97
C HIS A 181 12.50 3.55 5.09
N PRO A 182 12.58 2.84 3.94
CA PRO A 182 11.43 2.68 3.05
C PRO A 182 10.24 2.04 3.75
N VAL A 183 9.03 2.31 3.26
CA VAL A 183 7.84 1.58 3.70
C VAL A 183 8.04 0.11 3.41
N GLY A 184 7.78 -0.73 4.40
CA GLY A 184 8.03 -2.14 4.25
C GLY A 184 7.68 -2.97 5.46
N ALA A 185 7.43 -4.25 5.21
CA ALA A 185 7.37 -5.23 6.29
C ALA A 185 8.80 -5.65 6.62
N GLY A 186 9.35 -5.10 7.70
CA GLY A 186 10.56 -5.61 8.34
C GLY A 186 10.22 -6.52 9.50
N THR A 187 11.12 -7.43 9.86
CA THR A 187 11.00 -8.22 11.09
C THR A 187 11.02 -7.28 12.29
N SER A 188 9.85 -7.04 12.89
CA SER A 188 9.82 -6.67 14.30
C SER A 188 10.42 -7.86 15.04
N GLU A 189 11.54 -7.69 15.73
CA GLU A 189 11.82 -8.54 16.89
C GLU A 189 10.63 -8.36 17.81
N ALA A 190 9.67 -9.28 17.71
CA ALA A 190 8.70 -9.52 18.75
C ALA A 190 9.56 -9.94 19.94
N ALA A 191 9.76 -9.00 20.87
CA ALA A 191 10.36 -9.25 22.15
C ALA A 191 9.72 -10.52 22.74
N ALA A 192 10.54 -11.57 22.84
CA ALA A 192 10.31 -12.72 23.68
C ALA A 192 11.07 -12.52 24.99
#